data_AF-A0A399YUV7-F1
#
_entry.id   AF-A0A399YUV7-F1
#
_cell.length_a   1.000
_cell.length_b   1.000
_cell.length_c   1.000
_cell.angle_alpha   90.00
_cell.angle_beta   90.00
_cell.angle_gamma   90.00
#
_symmetry.space_group_name_H-M   'P 1'
#
loop_
_entity.id
_entity.type
_entity.pdbx_description
1 polymer ?
#
loop_
_entity_poly.entity_id
_entity_poly.type
_entity_poly.pdbx_seq_one_letter_code
_entity_poly.pdbx_strand_id
1 'polypeptide(L)'
;MRAVFAPLEAMEARLRRLETDIAAGENGATGDDGTADEPAALLDEYSRLLVQYEVAGGYDYETRIRMVLTGLGFRPDAWGQPLAQLSGGQKTRVLLGRLLLER
;
A
#
# COMPACT_ATOMS: atom_id res chain seq x y z
N MET A 1 -10.24 1.52 8.46
CA MET A 1 -8.89 2.07 8.64
C MET A 1 -8.00 1.79 7.43
N ARG A 2 -7.96 0.56 6.88
CA ARG A 2 -7.24 0.27 5.61
C ARG A 2 -7.56 1.25 4.47
N ALA A 3 -8.84 1.62 4.30
CA ALA A 3 -9.27 2.57 3.27
C ALA A 3 -8.55 3.94 3.30
N VAL A 4 -7.98 4.36 4.44
CA VAL A 4 -7.15 5.58 4.52
C VAL A 4 -5.89 5.45 3.66
N PHE A 5 -5.35 4.23 3.57
CA PHE A 5 -4.14 3.90 2.85
C PHE A 5 -4.42 3.26 1.49
N ALA A 6 -5.63 3.41 0.95
CA ALA A 6 -5.96 2.94 -0.40
C ALA A 6 -4.98 3.43 -1.49
N PRO A 7 -4.44 4.67 -1.43
CA PRO A 7 -3.38 5.09 -2.35
C PRO A 7 -2.11 4.23 -2.25
N LEU A 8 -1.67 3.86 -1.04
CA LEU A 8 -0.51 2.99 -0.84
C LEU A 8 -0.76 1.59 -1.38
N GLU A 9 -1.94 1.02 -1.14
CA GLU A 9 -2.32 -0.29 -1.70
C GLU A 9 -2.32 -0.26 -3.24
N ALA A 10 -2.75 0.84 -3.84
CA ALA A 10 -2.70 1.03 -5.30
C ALA A 10 -1.25 1.15 -5.82
N MET A 11 -0.39 1.87 -5.11
CA MET A 11 1.03 2.00 -5.44
C MET A 11 1.75 0.65 -5.35
N GLU A 12 1.52 -0.14 -4.29
CA GLU A 12 2.07 -1.50 -4.15
C GLU A 12 1.62 -2.38 -5.32
N ALA A 13 0.33 -2.35 -5.66
CA ALA A 13 -0.21 -3.11 -6.78
C ALA A 13 0.45 -2.71 -8.12
N ARG A 14 0.75 -1.42 -8.32
CA ARG A 14 1.46 -0.93 -9.50
C ARG A 14 2.93 -1.36 -9.50
N LEU A 15 3.63 -1.30 -8.37
CA LEU A 15 5.01 -1.79 -8.23
C LEU A 15 5.12 -3.27 -8.61
N ARG A 16 4.19 -4.11 -8.13
CA ARG A 16 4.17 -5.55 -8.48
C ARG A 16 3.91 -5.81 -9.97
N ARG A 17 3.08 -4.97 -10.61
CA ARG A 17 2.85 -5.06 -12.07
C ARG A 17 4.12 -4.70 -12.83
N LEU A 18 4.74 -3.56 -12.49
CA LEU A 18 6.00 -3.13 -13.10
C LEU A 18 7.10 -4.18 -12.94
N GLU A 19 7.22 -4.80 -11.76
CA GLU A 19 8.16 -5.91 -11.53
C GLU A 19 7.91 -7.10 -12.47
N THR A 20 6.63 -7.44 -12.69
CA THR A 20 6.24 -8.51 -13.63
C THR A 20 6.55 -8.13 -15.08
N ASP A 21 6.26 -6.89 -15.48
CA ASP A 21 6.48 -6.38 -16.84
C ASP A 21 7.97 -6.29 -17.16
N ILE A 22 8.80 -5.81 -16.22
CA ILE A 22 10.26 -5.79 -16.32
C ILE A 22 10.81 -7.21 -16.46
N ALA A 23 10.39 -8.13 -15.58
CA ALA A 23 10.82 -9.52 -15.65
C ALA A 23 10.42 -10.20 -16.97
N ALA A 24 9.26 -9.88 -17.53
CA ALA A 24 8.82 -10.41 -18.82
C ALA A 24 9.66 -9.85 -19.99
N GLY A 25 9.98 -8.54 -19.95
CA GLY A 25 10.81 -7.88 -20.97
C GLY A 25 12.26 -8.39 -20.98
N GLU A 26 12.85 -8.67 -19.82
CA GLU A 26 14.20 -9.23 -19.71
C GLU A 26 14.30 -10.65 -20.26
N ASN A 27 13.26 -11.48 -20.05
CA ASN A 27 13.21 -12.86 -20.55
C ASN A 27 12.90 -12.97 -22.05
N GLY A 28 12.38 -11.91 -22.68
CA GLY A 28 12.07 -11.83 -24.11
C GLY A 28 13.17 -11.19 -24.98
N ALA A 29 14.26 -10.70 -24.36
CA ALA A 29 15.37 -10.02 -25.04
C ALA A 29 16.34 -10.99 -25.73
N THR A 30 15.83 -11.80 -26.65
CA THR A 30 16.58 -12.55 -27.67
C THR A 30 16.09 -12.12 -29.05
N GLY A 31 16.29 -10.85 -29.38
CA GLY A 31 15.87 -10.29 -30.67
C GLY A 31 16.25 -8.82 -30.79
N ASP A 32 17.39 -8.57 -31.41
CA ASP A 32 17.82 -7.29 -31.95
C ASP A 32 16.82 -6.81 -33.01
N ASP A 33 15.73 -6.11 -32.63
CA ASP A 33 14.94 -5.25 -33.56
C ASP A 33 13.80 -4.41 -32.93
N GLY A 34 13.95 -3.82 -31.73
CA GLY A 34 12.91 -2.88 -31.26
C GLY A 34 13.14 -2.20 -29.91
N THR A 35 13.45 -0.90 -29.95
CA THR A 35 13.33 0.10 -28.87
C THR A 35 13.94 -0.23 -27.51
N ALA A 36 15.24 0.06 -27.34
CA ALA A 36 15.92 0.07 -26.04
C ALA A 36 15.29 1.03 -24.99
N ASP A 37 14.38 1.92 -25.41
CA ASP A 37 13.74 2.94 -24.57
C ASP A 37 12.62 2.40 -23.67
N GLU A 38 11.93 1.31 -24.06
CA GLU A 38 10.79 0.76 -23.33
C GLU A 38 11.17 0.10 -21.99
N PRO A 39 12.16 -0.81 -21.91
CA PRO A 39 12.60 -1.37 -20.63
C PRO A 39 13.24 -0.31 -19.71
N ALA A 40 13.94 0.69 -20.26
CA ALA A 40 14.51 1.79 -19.49
C ALA A 40 13.43 2.68 -18.86
N ALA A 41 12.34 2.97 -19.59
CA ALA A 41 11.21 3.74 -19.07
C ALA A 41 10.47 3.01 -17.94
N LEU A 42 10.30 1.69 -18.04
CA LEU A 42 9.68 0.88 -16.97
C LEU A 42 10.51 0.89 -15.67
N LEU A 43 11.83 0.76 -15.78
CA LEU A 43 12.75 0.84 -14.64
C LEU A 43 12.74 2.23 -13.98
N ASP A 44 12.69 3.29 -14.77
CA ASP A 44 12.58 4.67 -14.27
C ASP A 44 11.24 4.92 -13.56
N GLU A 45 10.13 4.43 -14.11
CA GLU A 45 8.84 4.48 -13.43
C GLU A 45 8.85 3.70 -12.11
N TYR A 46 9.36 2.47 -12.12
CA TYR A 46 9.46 1.63 -10.93
C TYR A 46 10.26 2.33 -9.83
N SER A 47 11.44 2.86 -10.16
CA SER A 47 12.33 3.54 -9.22
C SER A 47 11.67 4.77 -8.59
N ARG A 48 10.99 5.60 -9.40
CA ARG A 48 10.25 6.77 -8.88
C ARG A 48 9.10 6.35 -7.98
N LEU A 49 8.32 5.35 -8.38
CA LEU A 49 7.17 4.89 -7.62
C LEU A 49 7.60 4.25 -6.29
N LEU A 50 8.72 3.54 -6.28
CA LEU A 50 9.27 2.92 -5.07
C LEU A 50 9.64 3.99 -4.03
N VAL A 51 10.31 5.06 -4.45
CA VAL A 51 10.63 6.20 -3.57
C VAL A 51 9.36 6.87 -3.06
N GLN A 52 8.37 7.10 -3.93
CA GLN A 52 7.09 7.67 -3.50
C GLN A 52 6.38 6.77 -2.49
N TYR A 53 6.42 5.45 -2.70
CA TYR A 53 5.82 4.46 -1.80
C TYR A 53 6.48 4.49 -0.42
N GLU A 54 7.82 4.54 -0.38
CA GLU A 54 8.58 4.65 0.85
C GLU A 54 8.25 5.95 1.61
N VAL A 55 8.32 7.10 0.93
CA VAL A 55 8.04 8.42 1.51
C VAL A 55 6.61 8.52 2.04
N ALA A 56 5.66 7.88 1.37
CA ALA A 56 4.26 7.85 1.79
C ALA A 56 3.96 6.87 2.95
N GLY A 57 4.96 6.14 3.46
CA GLY A 57 4.79 5.19 4.58
C GLY A 57 4.32 3.81 4.14
N GLY A 58 4.61 3.40 2.90
CA GLY A 58 4.22 2.10 2.36
C GLY A 58 4.71 0.90 3.18
N TYR A 59 5.84 1.02 3.88
CA TYR A 59 6.36 -0.06 4.73
C TYR A 59 5.79 -0.07 6.15
N ASP A 60 5.20 1.05 6.60
CA ASP A 60 4.81 1.23 7.99
C ASP A 60 3.29 1.34 8.22
N TYR A 61 2.49 1.54 7.17
CA TYR A 61 1.06 1.85 7.32
C TYR A 61 0.29 0.76 8.07
N GLU A 62 0.59 -0.53 7.84
CA GLU A 62 -0.01 -1.62 8.60
C GLU A 62 0.33 -1.53 10.09
N THR A 63 1.60 -1.25 10.41
CA THR A 63 2.07 -1.07 11.78
C THR A 63 1.40 0.15 12.42
N ARG A 64 1.27 1.27 11.69
CA ARG A 64 0.55 2.47 12.15
C ARG A 64 -0.91 2.16 12.50
N ILE A 65 -1.62 1.42 11.65
CA ILE A 65 -3.00 0.98 11.92
C ILE A 65 -3.05 0.18 13.23
N ARG A 66 -2.16 -0.81 13.39
CA ARG A 66 -2.11 -1.67 14.58
C ARG A 66 -1.78 -0.91 15.86
N MET A 67 -0.86 0.06 15.79
CA MET A 67 -0.52 0.93 16.91
C MET A 67 -1.72 1.79 17.33
N VAL A 68 -2.42 2.41 16.37
CA VAL A 68 -3.60 3.23 16.66
C VAL A 68 -4.74 2.39 17.25
N LEU A 69 -5.01 1.20 16.70
CA LEU A 69 -6.04 0.29 17.23
C LEU A 69 -5.70 -0.16 18.65
N THR A 70 -4.45 -0.55 18.90
CA THR A 70 -3.97 -0.93 20.23
C THR A 70 -4.09 0.23 21.22
N GLY A 71 -3.64 1.43 20.84
CA GLY A 71 -3.71 2.63 21.68
C GLY A 71 -5.14 3.07 22.02
N LEU A 72 -6.11 2.72 21.16
CA LEU A 72 -7.54 2.93 21.40
C LEU A 72 -8.21 1.78 22.17
N GLY A 73 -7.46 0.76 22.58
CA GLY A 73 -7.93 -0.37 23.38
C GLY A 73 -8.66 -1.46 22.57
N PHE A 74 -8.38 -1.59 21.27
CA PHE A 74 -8.86 -2.72 20.46
C PHE A 74 -7.87 -3.88 20.55
N ARG A 75 -8.40 -5.06 20.86
CA ARG A 75 -7.62 -6.30 20.82
C ARG A 75 -7.42 -6.79 19.38
N PRO A 76 -6.35 -7.55 19.09
CA PRO A 76 -6.09 -8.11 17.76
C PRO A 76 -7.24 -8.93 17.16
N ASP A 77 -7.99 -9.65 18.00
CA ASP A 77 -9.17 -10.43 17.59
C ASP A 77 -10.34 -9.57 17.07
N ALA A 78 -10.34 -8.28 17.41
CA ALA A 78 -11.31 -7.31 16.89
C ALA A 78 -10.83 -6.61 15.62
N TRP A 79 -9.56 -6.80 15.21
CA TRP A 79 -9.02 -6.17 14.01
C TRP A 79 -9.69 -6.78 12.78
N GLY A 80 -10.31 -5.94 11.96
CA GLY A 80 -11.01 -6.38 10.75
C GLY A 80 -12.47 -6.79 10.96
N GLN A 81 -13.00 -6.72 12.18
CA GLN A 81 -14.44 -6.90 12.39
C GLN A 81 -15.25 -5.83 11.63
N PRO A 82 -16.39 -6.19 11.02
CA PRO A 82 -17.27 -5.22 10.39
C PRO A 82 -17.71 -4.15 11.39
N LEU A 83 -17.73 -2.88 10.97
CA LEU A 83 -18.18 -1.77 11.83
C LEU A 83 -19.57 -2.03 12.44
N ALA A 84 -20.45 -2.74 11.73
CA ALA A 84 -21.79 -3.08 12.20
C ALA A 84 -21.80 -3.88 13.50
N GLN A 85 -20.76 -4.69 13.76
CA GLN A 85 -20.64 -5.56 14.94
C GLN A 85 -20.06 -4.84 16.16
N LEU A 86 -19.56 -3.60 15.99
CA LEU A 86 -19.01 -2.80 17.07
C LEU A 86 -20.09 -2.07 17.86
N SER A 87 -19.91 -1.96 19.18
CA SER A 87 -20.72 -1.09 20.03
C SER A 87 -20.60 0.39 19.62
N GLY A 88 -21.55 1.24 20.01
CA GLY A 88 -21.52 2.67 19.71
C GLY A 88 -20.21 3.36 20.13
N GLY A 89 -19.73 3.08 21.35
CA GLY A 89 -18.46 3.64 21.84
C GLY A 89 -17.22 3.11 21.09
N GLN A 90 -17.23 1.86 20.61
CA GLN A 90 -16.17 1.34 19.76
C GLN A 90 -16.19 2.01 18.37
N LYS A 91 -17.37 2.24 17.79
CA LYS A 91 -17.50 2.96 16.51
C LYS A 91 -16.89 4.37 16.60
N THR A 92 -17.19 5.12 17.66
CA THR A 92 -16.59 6.44 17.89
C THR A 92 -15.07 6.39 17.99
N ARG A 93 -14.52 5.41 18.73
CA ARG A 93 -13.07 5.22 18.82
C ARG A 93 -12.44 4.87 17.47
N VAL A 94 -13.06 4.00 16.67
CA VAL A 94 -12.57 3.67 15.32
C VAL A 94 -12.56 4.91 14.41
N LEU A 95 -13.58 5.75 14.48
CA LEU A 95 -13.64 7.00 13.71
C LEU A 95 -12.52 7.96 14.14
N LEU A 96 -12.27 8.10 15.44
CA LEU A 96 -11.13 8.88 15.95
C LEU A 96 -9.80 8.32 15.44
N GLY A 97 -9.60 7.00 15.53
CA GLY A 97 -8.39 6.36 15.02
C GLY A 97 -8.18 6.56 13.52
N ARG A 98 -9.26 6.57 12.74
CA ARG A 98 -9.20 6.90 11.32
C ARG A 98 -8.69 8.33 11.11
N LEU A 99 -9.21 9.31 11.86
CA LEU A 99 -8.75 10.70 11.78
C LEU A 99 -7.27 10.87 12.18
N LEU A 100 -6.78 10.04 13.11
CA LEU A 100 -5.35 10.04 13.48
C LEU A 100 -4.46 9.46 12.38
N LEU A 101 -4.97 8.54 11.57
CA LEU A 101 -4.25 7.92 10.45
C LEU A 101 -4.27 8.78 9.17
N GLU A 102 -5.24 9.68 9.03
CA GLU A 102 -5.36 10.63 7.91
C GLU A 102 -4.42 11.85 8.04
N ARG A 103 -3.55 11.87 9.06
CA ARG A 103 -2.61 12.96 9.35
C ARG A 103 -1.19 12.61 8.90
#